data_AF-A0A6M3J1Q4-F1
#
_entry.id   AF-A0A6M3J1Q4-F1
#
_cell.length_a   1.000
_cell.length_b   1.000
_cell.length_c   1.000
_cell.angle_alpha   90.00
_cell.angle_beta   90.00
_cell.angle_gamma   90.00
#
_symmetry.space_group_name_H-M   'P 1'
#
loop_
_entity.id
_entity.type
_entity.pdbx_description
1 polymer ?
#
loop_
_entity_poly.entity_id
_entity_poly.type
_entity_poly.pdbx_seq_one_letter_code
_entity_poly.pdbx_strand_id
1 'polypeptide(L)'
;MSIRAEFTNDLIISNGVWVDARAYGSALNDTAIQAAITVIGADNKVLVITPGTWTITNNLSIPANITVMVMNGGLLSVGAAKKLTIIGPLDASNGQVFAGDGTVDLSAMPGAINALWFAGSDIGAKLNGAIAAGGTYFEKQTVIVPTGIYSLDTCVNLAGKGAGGDHCHSTIDFQDSYIVINTSGTPAFDCIGSSFITFRGGKLRASGANTPSSCFFMGPNVTKTNSISFTFSDIKIWGTFSKAAIIGVGLAPLFILGDTWVYNAGLTLSLTRRNSQSEVSVYDTIHPTLP
;
A
#
# COMPACT_ATOMS: atom_id res chain seq x y z
N MET A 1 45.55 -26.90 -18.72
CA MET A 1 45.32 -25.44 -18.70
C MET A 1 43.82 -25.24 -18.65
N SER A 2 43.26 -24.92 -17.48
CA SER A 2 41.81 -24.79 -17.29
C SER A 2 41.42 -23.36 -17.62
N ILE A 3 40.66 -23.18 -18.70
CA ILE A 3 40.03 -21.91 -19.05
C ILE A 3 38.81 -21.78 -18.11
N ARG A 4 38.98 -21.07 -17.00
CA ARG A 4 37.83 -20.52 -16.28
C ARG A 4 37.35 -19.33 -17.10
N ALA A 5 36.16 -19.44 -17.69
CA ALA A 5 35.43 -18.28 -18.17
C ALA A 5 35.04 -17.46 -16.95
N GLU A 6 35.87 -16.48 -16.59
CA GLU A 6 35.45 -15.44 -15.66
C GLU A 6 34.45 -14.58 -16.43
N PHE A 7 33.16 -14.75 -16.12
CA PHE A 7 32.12 -13.81 -16.51
C PHE A 7 32.34 -12.52 -15.70
N THR A 8 33.39 -11.78 -16.03
CA THR A 8 33.64 -10.46 -15.47
C THR A 8 32.59 -9.51 -16.02
N ASN A 9 31.48 -9.34 -15.29
CA ASN A 9 30.56 -8.20 -15.42
C ASN A 9 30.01 -7.92 -16.84
N ASP A 10 29.98 -8.93 -17.72
CA ASP A 10 29.81 -8.73 -19.17
C ASP A 10 28.34 -8.57 -19.61
N LEU A 11 27.53 -7.92 -18.77
CA LEU A 11 26.26 -7.36 -19.17
C LEU A 11 26.28 -5.83 -19.01
N ILE A 12 27.37 -5.18 -19.41
CA ILE A 12 27.31 -3.77 -19.81
C ILE A 12 27.01 -3.75 -21.31
N ILE A 13 25.76 -4.02 -21.68
CA ILE A 13 25.32 -3.77 -23.05
C ILE A 13 25.12 -2.25 -23.13
N SER A 14 26.15 -1.51 -23.53
CA SER A 14 26.11 -0.04 -23.65
C SER A 14 25.06 0.47 -24.67
N ASN A 15 24.46 -0.43 -25.45
CA ASN A 15 23.30 -0.20 -26.33
C ASN A 15 22.04 -1.00 -25.93
N GLY A 16 22.07 -1.69 -24.79
CA GLY A 16 20.98 -2.52 -24.32
C GLY A 16 19.81 -1.72 -23.78
N VAL A 17 18.69 -2.40 -23.53
CA VAL A 17 17.52 -1.83 -22.85
C VAL A 17 17.79 -1.64 -21.34
N TRP A 18 18.91 -2.18 -20.83
CA TRP A 18 19.23 -2.34 -19.41
C TRP A 18 20.53 -1.61 -19.07
N VAL A 19 20.54 -0.91 -17.94
CA VAL A 19 21.69 -0.16 -17.41
C VAL A 19 21.90 -0.55 -15.96
N ASP A 20 23.01 -1.24 -15.65
CA ASP A 20 23.39 -1.60 -14.26
C ASP A 20 24.04 -0.38 -13.59
N ALA A 21 23.42 0.11 -12.50
CA ALA A 21 23.92 1.26 -11.77
C ALA A 21 25.37 1.08 -11.26
N ARG A 22 25.82 -0.16 -11.00
CA ARG A 22 27.18 -0.45 -10.52
C ARG A 22 28.26 -0.16 -11.56
N ALA A 23 27.91 -0.15 -12.84
CA ALA A 23 28.87 0.17 -13.89
C ALA A 23 29.31 1.64 -13.85
N TYR A 24 28.60 2.49 -13.11
CA TYR A 24 28.80 3.94 -13.08
C TYR A 24 29.36 4.46 -11.73
N GLY A 25 29.85 3.57 -10.87
CA GLY A 25 30.53 3.94 -9.64
C GLY A 25 31.12 2.73 -8.89
N SER A 26 32.14 2.97 -8.08
CA SER A 26 32.79 1.90 -7.29
C SER A 26 32.05 1.55 -5.99
N ALA A 27 31.07 2.35 -5.59
CA ALA A 27 30.27 2.18 -4.37
C ALA A 27 28.78 2.08 -4.70
N LEU A 28 28.03 1.35 -3.88
CA LEU A 28 26.57 1.24 -3.97
C LEU A 28 25.91 2.46 -3.32
N ASN A 29 25.82 3.58 -4.04
CA ASN A 29 25.29 4.83 -3.52
C ASN A 29 24.54 5.68 -4.56
N ASP A 30 23.99 6.82 -4.12
CA ASP A 30 23.26 7.75 -4.97
C ASP A 30 24.10 8.37 -6.10
N THR A 31 25.43 8.49 -5.93
CA THR A 31 26.31 9.02 -6.99
C THR A 31 26.36 8.07 -8.19
N ALA A 32 26.50 6.75 -7.96
CA ALA A 32 26.50 5.75 -9.02
C ALA A 32 25.15 5.69 -9.74
N ILE A 33 24.05 5.76 -8.99
CA ILE A 33 22.70 5.80 -9.57
C ILE A 33 22.50 7.06 -10.41
N GLN A 34 22.91 8.22 -9.91
CA GLN A 34 22.78 9.49 -10.64
C GLN A 34 23.58 9.49 -11.94
N ALA A 35 24.79 8.92 -11.94
CA ALA A 35 25.60 8.77 -13.14
C ALA A 35 24.94 7.85 -14.17
N ALA A 36 24.34 6.73 -13.74
CA ALA A 36 23.56 5.86 -14.61
C ALA A 36 22.34 6.56 -15.22
N ILE A 37 21.60 7.35 -14.42
CA ILE A 37 20.48 8.18 -14.90
C ILE A 37 20.95 9.18 -15.96
N THR A 38 22.09 9.85 -15.74
CA THR A 38 22.66 10.79 -16.71
C THR A 38 23.00 10.12 -18.04
N VAL A 39 23.52 8.88 -18.00
CA VAL A 39 23.86 8.12 -19.22
C VAL A 39 22.62 7.62 -19.95
N ILE A 40 21.56 7.24 -19.23
CA ILE A 40 20.26 6.93 -19.85
C ILE A 40 19.68 8.16 -20.56
N GLY A 41 19.81 9.34 -19.95
CA GLY A 41 19.31 10.59 -20.53
C GLY A 41 17.81 10.55 -20.81
N ALA A 42 17.43 10.85 -22.05
CA ALA A 42 16.02 10.89 -22.48
C ALA A 42 15.49 9.55 -22.99
N ASP A 43 16.33 8.51 -23.10
CA ASP A 43 15.93 7.21 -23.62
C ASP A 43 15.04 6.45 -22.62
N ASN A 44 14.14 5.62 -23.13
CA ASN A 44 13.37 4.69 -22.31
C ASN A 44 14.22 3.46 -21.99
N LYS A 45 14.65 3.29 -20.74
CA LYS A 45 15.55 2.21 -20.29
C LYS A 45 15.14 1.63 -18.93
N VAL A 46 15.68 0.45 -18.63
CA VAL A 46 15.60 -0.18 -17.32
C VAL A 46 16.88 0.12 -16.54
N LEU A 47 16.74 0.79 -15.39
CA LEU A 47 17.83 0.96 -14.43
C LEU A 47 17.82 -0.22 -13.46
N VAL A 48 18.88 -1.02 -13.48
CA VAL A 48 19.00 -2.20 -12.62
C VAL A 48 19.71 -1.83 -11.32
N ILE A 49 19.01 -2.03 -10.21
CA ILE A 49 19.56 -1.95 -8.86
C ILE A 49 19.86 -3.37 -8.40
N THR A 50 21.14 -3.68 -8.31
CA THR A 50 21.65 -5.02 -8.01
C THR A 50 21.71 -5.29 -6.51
N PRO A 51 21.92 -6.56 -6.09
CA PRO A 51 21.91 -6.91 -4.67
C PRO A 51 22.94 -6.14 -3.85
N GLY A 52 22.56 -5.73 -2.64
CA GLY A 52 23.36 -4.91 -1.73
C GLY A 52 22.61 -3.66 -1.24
N THR A 53 23.18 -2.98 -0.25
CA THR A 53 22.62 -1.74 0.29
C THR A 53 23.13 -0.54 -0.49
N TRP A 54 22.24 0.11 -1.21
CA TRP A 54 22.46 1.35 -1.96
C TRP A 54 22.14 2.55 -1.07
N THR A 55 23.17 3.24 -0.60
CA THR A 55 23.01 4.38 0.32
C THR A 55 22.64 5.65 -0.43
N ILE A 56 21.51 6.27 -0.09
CA ILE A 56 21.05 7.52 -0.69
C ILE A 56 21.27 8.67 0.30
N THR A 57 22.37 9.39 0.11
CA THR A 57 22.83 10.47 1.01
C THR A 57 22.47 11.87 0.51
N ASN A 58 22.01 11.99 -0.73
CA ASN A 58 21.46 13.19 -1.34
C ASN A 58 20.03 12.96 -1.81
N ASN A 59 19.29 14.06 -2.04
CA ASN A 59 17.99 13.94 -2.70
C ASN A 59 18.21 13.41 -4.12
N LEU A 60 17.44 12.39 -4.50
CA LEU A 60 17.59 11.71 -5.77
C LEU A 60 16.21 11.55 -6.41
N SER A 61 16.11 11.87 -7.70
CA SER A 61 14.89 11.72 -8.48
C SER A 61 15.16 10.85 -9.70
N ILE A 62 14.38 9.77 -9.84
CA ILE A 62 14.41 8.88 -10.99
C ILE A 62 13.24 9.25 -11.93
N PRO A 63 13.53 9.72 -13.17
CA PRO A 63 12.51 10.26 -14.07
C PRO A 63 11.58 9.18 -14.66
N ALA A 64 10.47 9.64 -15.26
CA ALA A 64 9.39 8.79 -15.75
C ALA A 64 9.78 7.82 -16.88
N ASN A 65 10.81 8.17 -17.67
CA ASN A 65 11.32 7.34 -18.77
C ASN A 65 12.15 6.13 -18.30
N ILE A 66 12.41 6.00 -16.99
CA ILE A 66 13.25 4.95 -16.41
C ILE A 66 12.38 3.99 -15.61
N THR A 67 12.35 2.73 -16.03
CA THR A 67 11.85 1.64 -15.18
C THR A 67 12.94 1.25 -14.20
N VAL A 68 12.66 1.34 -12.90
CA VAL A 68 13.58 0.89 -11.85
C VAL A 68 13.34 -0.59 -11.62
N MET A 69 14.35 -1.43 -11.83
CA MET A 69 14.30 -2.85 -11.51
C MET A 69 15.20 -3.14 -10.32
N VAL A 70 14.61 -3.46 -9.17
CA VAL A 70 15.36 -3.85 -7.96
C VAL A 70 15.45 -5.37 -7.90
N MET A 71 16.65 -5.88 -8.13
CA MET A 71 16.93 -7.31 -8.03
C MET A 71 16.78 -7.79 -6.57
N ASN A 72 16.49 -9.08 -6.39
CA ASN A 72 16.34 -9.66 -5.05
C ASN A 72 17.59 -9.42 -4.20
N GLY A 73 17.40 -8.85 -3.00
CA GLY A 73 18.48 -8.43 -2.10
C GLY A 73 19.03 -7.02 -2.36
N GLY A 74 18.52 -6.29 -3.36
CA GLY A 74 18.79 -4.87 -3.53
C GLY A 74 17.98 -4.05 -2.53
N LEU A 75 18.65 -3.16 -1.79
CA LEU A 75 18.02 -2.33 -0.76
C LEU A 75 18.43 -0.87 -0.93
N LEU A 76 17.45 0.01 -1.17
CA LEU A 76 17.62 1.46 -1.26
C LEU A 76 17.48 2.06 0.15
N SER A 77 18.60 2.41 0.78
CA SER A 77 18.63 2.98 2.13
C SER A 77 18.70 4.50 2.08
N VAL A 78 17.60 5.18 2.37
CA VAL A 78 17.50 6.63 2.31
C VAL A 78 17.93 7.26 3.63
N GLY A 79 18.96 8.11 3.58
CA GLY A 79 19.47 8.80 4.75
C GLY A 79 18.44 9.76 5.36
N ALA A 80 18.58 10.03 6.66
CA ALA A 80 17.72 10.97 7.37
C ALA A 80 17.63 12.34 6.67
N ALA A 81 16.43 12.91 6.60
CA ALA A 81 16.12 14.15 5.90
C ALA A 81 16.44 14.17 4.38
N LYS A 82 16.72 13.01 3.77
CA LYS A 82 16.84 12.86 2.32
C LYS A 82 15.57 12.30 1.73
N LYS A 83 15.37 12.58 0.44
CA LYS A 83 14.21 12.15 -0.33
C LYS A 83 14.65 11.37 -1.57
N LEU A 84 14.12 10.17 -1.73
CA LEU A 84 14.16 9.41 -2.98
C LEU A 84 12.79 9.54 -3.68
N THR A 85 12.78 10.06 -4.90
CA THR A 85 11.55 10.18 -5.71
C THR A 85 11.65 9.25 -6.92
N ILE A 86 10.67 8.38 -7.13
CA ILE A 86 10.61 7.49 -8.30
C ILE A 86 9.32 7.81 -9.07
N ILE A 87 9.48 8.36 -10.27
CA ILE A 87 8.35 8.76 -11.13
C ILE A 87 8.02 7.66 -12.13
N GLY A 88 9.03 6.93 -12.63
CA GLY A 88 8.86 5.82 -13.57
C GLY A 88 8.35 4.54 -12.90
N PRO A 89 8.05 3.49 -13.69
CA PRO A 89 7.64 2.19 -13.14
C PRO A 89 8.69 1.59 -12.21
N LEU A 90 8.25 0.88 -11.17
CA LEU A 90 9.10 0.13 -10.25
C LEU A 90 8.76 -1.35 -10.33
N ASP A 91 9.75 -2.16 -10.72
CA ASP A 91 9.69 -3.62 -10.72
C ASP A 91 10.60 -4.16 -9.63
N ALA A 92 10.03 -4.85 -8.65
CA ALA A 92 10.76 -5.45 -7.56
C ALA A 92 10.02 -6.66 -6.99
N SER A 93 10.79 -7.61 -6.45
CA SER A 93 10.25 -8.81 -5.81
C SER A 93 9.41 -8.51 -4.55
N ASN A 94 8.71 -9.52 -4.04
CA ASN A 94 7.96 -9.48 -2.77
C ASN A 94 8.91 -9.51 -1.55
N GLY A 95 9.76 -8.49 -1.43
CA GLY A 95 10.73 -8.33 -0.34
C GLY A 95 10.99 -6.86 -0.06
N GLN A 96 11.74 -6.58 1.01
CA GLN A 96 12.06 -5.20 1.37
C GLN A 96 12.96 -4.56 0.30
N VAL A 97 12.54 -3.40 -0.21
CA VAL A 97 13.24 -2.59 -1.22
C VAL A 97 13.74 -1.29 -0.60
N PHE A 98 12.99 -0.72 0.35
CA PHE A 98 13.30 0.56 0.97
C PHE A 98 13.65 0.40 2.45
N ALA A 99 14.64 1.18 2.89
CA ALA A 99 15.07 1.28 4.29
C ALA A 99 15.58 2.70 4.60
N GLY A 100 15.95 2.92 5.86
CA GLY A 100 16.49 4.18 6.36
C GLY A 100 15.43 5.15 6.86
N ASP A 101 15.89 6.25 7.44
CA ASP A 101 15.05 7.26 8.11
C ASP A 101 14.59 8.38 7.17
N GLY A 102 14.99 8.33 5.89
CA GLY A 102 14.57 9.28 4.88
C GLY A 102 13.17 9.03 4.34
N THR A 103 12.75 9.86 3.39
CA THR A 103 11.43 9.75 2.73
C THR A 103 11.56 9.10 1.36
N VAL A 104 10.65 8.18 1.05
CA VAL A 104 10.42 7.68 -0.30
C VAL A 104 9.14 8.31 -0.84
N ASP A 105 9.18 8.82 -2.06
CA ASP A 105 8.04 9.39 -2.77
C ASP A 105 7.78 8.61 -4.05
N LEU A 106 6.67 7.90 -4.06
CA LEU A 106 6.15 7.11 -5.17
C LEU A 106 4.86 7.73 -5.70
N SER A 107 4.42 8.92 -5.28
CA SER A 107 3.09 9.47 -5.60
C SER A 107 2.80 9.61 -7.11
N ALA A 108 3.83 9.75 -7.94
CA ALA A 108 3.74 9.82 -9.40
C ALA A 108 4.02 8.48 -10.12
N MET A 109 4.41 7.43 -9.38
CA MET A 109 4.75 6.13 -9.92
C MET A 109 3.53 5.45 -10.55
N PRO A 110 3.62 4.92 -11.78
CA PRO A 110 2.54 4.12 -12.35
C PRO A 110 2.47 2.75 -11.65
N GLY A 111 1.24 2.27 -11.41
CA GLY A 111 0.99 0.92 -10.91
C GLY A 111 0.72 0.83 -9.40
N ALA A 112 0.93 -0.36 -8.85
CA ALA A 112 0.66 -0.67 -7.46
C ALA A 112 1.91 -0.49 -6.58
N ILE A 113 1.72 -0.05 -5.34
CA ILE A 113 2.76 -0.02 -4.31
C ILE A 113 2.64 -1.29 -3.47
N ASN A 114 3.69 -2.11 -3.46
CA ASN A 114 3.70 -3.32 -2.64
C ASN A 114 4.08 -2.97 -1.20
N ALA A 115 3.22 -3.33 -0.24
CA ALA A 115 3.49 -3.11 1.18
C ALA A 115 4.80 -3.79 1.63
N LEU A 116 5.16 -4.94 1.04
CA LEU A 116 6.36 -5.68 1.43
C LEU A 116 7.67 -4.98 1.07
N TRP A 117 7.63 -3.96 0.21
CA TRP A 117 8.80 -3.14 -0.14
C TRP A 117 9.31 -2.28 1.04
N PHE A 118 8.52 -2.09 2.09
CA PHE A 118 8.85 -1.21 3.20
C PHE A 118 9.33 -2.00 4.43
N ALA A 119 10.14 -1.33 5.25
CA ALA A 119 10.57 -1.84 6.56
C ALA A 119 9.38 -1.97 7.52
N GLY A 120 9.48 -2.88 8.48
CA GLY A 120 8.47 -3.08 9.53
C GLY A 120 8.43 -4.52 10.03
N SER A 121 8.16 -4.70 11.31
CA SER A 121 8.04 -6.01 11.96
C SER A 121 6.76 -6.75 11.60
N ASP A 122 5.70 -6.01 11.23
CA ASP A 122 4.37 -6.53 10.91
C ASP A 122 3.79 -5.83 9.66
N ILE A 123 2.68 -6.34 9.12
CA ILE A 123 2.09 -5.77 7.89
C ILE A 123 1.51 -4.37 8.09
N GLY A 124 1.12 -4.00 9.31
CA GLY A 124 0.59 -2.68 9.62
C GLY A 124 1.64 -1.59 9.47
N ALA A 125 2.85 -1.81 10.01
CA ALA A 125 3.98 -0.90 9.83
C ALA A 125 4.37 -0.74 8.34
N LYS A 126 4.37 -1.86 7.61
CA LYS A 126 4.67 -1.90 6.17
C LYS A 126 3.64 -1.16 5.32
N LEU A 127 2.35 -1.34 5.61
CA LEU A 127 1.26 -0.60 4.99
C LEU A 127 1.40 0.90 5.24
N ASN A 128 1.73 1.32 6.46
CA ASN A 128 1.95 2.74 6.77
C ASN A 128 3.08 3.34 5.92
N GLY A 129 4.18 2.60 5.73
CA GLY A 129 5.28 3.00 4.83
C GLY A 129 4.81 3.17 3.37
N ALA A 130 4.05 2.20 2.86
CA ALA A 130 3.51 2.24 1.50
C ALA A 130 2.51 3.40 1.29
N ILE A 131 1.60 3.61 2.24
CA ILE A 131 0.62 4.72 2.22
C ILE A 131 1.34 6.07 2.29
N ALA A 132 2.39 6.20 3.10
CA ALA A 132 3.18 7.42 3.17
C ALA A 132 3.91 7.70 1.85
N ALA A 133 4.48 6.67 1.22
CA ALA A 133 5.17 6.79 -0.05
C ALA A 133 4.25 7.14 -1.22
N GLY A 134 3.00 6.67 -1.22
CA GLY A 134 1.97 7.08 -2.17
C GLY A 134 1.49 8.54 -2.01
N GLY A 135 1.93 9.24 -0.96
CA GLY A 135 1.62 10.65 -0.70
C GLY A 135 0.31 10.88 0.07
N THR A 136 -0.17 12.13 0.04
CA THR A 136 -1.47 12.53 0.65
C THR A 136 -2.65 11.88 -0.07
N TYR A 137 -2.42 11.55 -1.32
CA TYR A 137 -3.39 11.29 -2.36
C TYR A 137 -2.82 10.16 -3.23
N PHE A 138 -3.04 8.91 -2.84
CA PHE A 138 -2.65 7.77 -3.67
C PHE A 138 -3.76 7.46 -4.70
N GLU A 139 -4.33 8.52 -5.29
CA GLU A 139 -5.60 8.57 -6.05
C GLU A 139 -5.64 7.70 -7.31
N LYS A 140 -4.50 7.12 -7.66
CA LYS A 140 -4.30 6.26 -8.82
C LYS A 140 -3.53 4.99 -8.48
N GLN A 141 -3.20 4.81 -7.21
CA GLN A 141 -2.34 3.73 -6.77
C GLN A 141 -3.14 2.78 -5.91
N THR A 142 -2.85 1.51 -6.11
CA THR A 142 -3.32 0.45 -5.23
C THR A 142 -2.16 0.10 -4.32
N VAL A 143 -2.35 0.17 -3.02
CA VAL A 143 -1.43 -0.47 -2.08
C VAL A 143 -1.81 -1.94 -2.03
N ILE A 144 -0.90 -2.81 -2.44
CA ILE A 144 -1.12 -4.26 -2.45
C ILE A 144 -0.45 -4.91 -1.24
N VAL A 145 -1.14 -5.88 -0.65
CA VAL A 145 -0.56 -6.87 0.24
C VAL A 145 -0.59 -8.19 -0.52
N PRO A 146 0.56 -8.72 -0.99
CA PRO A 146 0.60 -9.98 -1.71
C PRO A 146 0.01 -11.14 -0.89
N THR A 147 -0.48 -12.19 -1.54
CA THR A 147 -1.01 -13.37 -0.87
C THR A 147 -0.01 -13.92 0.16
N GLY A 148 -0.49 -14.21 1.37
CA GLY A 148 0.33 -14.69 2.47
C GLY A 148 -0.44 -14.69 3.80
N ILE A 149 0.23 -15.08 4.87
CA ILE A 149 -0.27 -14.97 6.24
C ILE A 149 0.59 -13.92 6.94
N TYR A 150 -0.04 -12.88 7.48
CA TYR A 150 0.67 -11.77 8.12
C TYR A 150 0.09 -11.45 9.49
N SER A 151 0.93 -11.01 10.43
CA SER A 151 0.45 -10.31 11.62
C SER A 151 0.25 -8.84 11.31
N LEU A 152 -0.79 -8.25 11.90
CA LEU A 152 -1.05 -6.82 11.96
C LEU A 152 -1.09 -6.44 13.43
N ASP A 153 0.05 -5.96 13.90
CA ASP A 153 0.29 -5.60 15.31
C ASP A 153 0.27 -4.08 15.47
N THR A 154 0.57 -3.36 14.37
CA THR A 154 0.56 -1.91 14.27
C THR A 154 -0.72 -1.42 13.59
N CYS A 155 -1.38 -0.41 14.17
CA CYS A 155 -2.53 0.26 13.54
C CYS A 155 -2.14 0.86 12.18
N VAL A 156 -2.93 0.59 11.15
CA VAL A 156 -2.79 1.23 9.84
C VAL A 156 -3.47 2.60 9.88
N ASN A 157 -2.68 3.65 9.74
CA ASN A 157 -3.14 5.03 9.83
C ASN A 157 -3.51 5.56 8.45
N LEU A 158 -4.81 5.65 8.21
CA LEU A 158 -5.39 6.27 7.03
C LEU A 158 -5.94 7.67 7.33
N ALA A 159 -5.78 8.18 8.55
CA ALA A 159 -6.44 9.39 8.99
C ALA A 159 -6.16 10.58 8.04
N GLY A 160 -7.23 11.25 7.63
CA GLY A 160 -7.17 12.39 6.70
C GLY A 160 -6.84 12.05 5.24
N LYS A 161 -6.67 10.78 4.88
CA LYS A 161 -6.34 10.39 3.49
C LYS A 161 -7.55 10.53 2.57
N GLY A 162 -7.32 11.00 1.34
CA GLY A 162 -8.38 11.21 0.35
C GLY A 162 -9.31 12.40 0.66
N ALA A 163 -8.97 13.24 1.64
CA ALA A 163 -9.81 14.37 2.06
C ALA A 163 -9.84 15.55 1.05
N GLY A 164 -9.19 15.45 -0.12
CA GLY A 164 -8.79 16.57 -0.97
C GLY A 164 -9.88 17.34 -1.73
N GLY A 165 -11.15 16.95 -1.61
CA GLY A 165 -12.25 17.56 -2.38
C GLY A 165 -12.43 16.93 -3.76
N ASP A 166 -11.35 16.46 -4.37
CA ASP A 166 -11.42 15.59 -5.54
C ASP A 166 -11.74 14.15 -5.08
N HIS A 167 -12.66 13.47 -5.77
CA HIS A 167 -13.19 12.14 -5.45
C HIS A 167 -12.15 11.03 -5.64
N CYS A 168 -11.14 11.04 -4.79
CA CYS A 168 -9.90 10.34 -5.07
C CYS A 168 -9.89 8.96 -4.44
N HIS A 169 -10.03 7.95 -5.29
CA HIS A 169 -10.23 6.56 -4.89
C HIS A 169 -8.90 5.91 -4.48
N SER A 170 -8.72 5.77 -3.18
CA SER A 170 -7.61 5.08 -2.56
C SER A 170 -7.94 3.59 -2.41
N THR A 171 -7.11 2.68 -2.90
CA THR A 171 -7.37 1.23 -2.78
C THR A 171 -6.29 0.51 -1.96
N ILE A 172 -6.72 -0.28 -0.99
CA ILE A 172 -5.91 -1.31 -0.32
C ILE A 172 -6.44 -2.68 -0.78
N ASP A 173 -5.59 -3.42 -1.49
CA ASP A 173 -5.89 -4.72 -2.06
C ASP A 173 -5.08 -5.80 -1.36
N PHE A 174 -5.76 -6.71 -0.67
CA PHE A 174 -5.13 -7.73 0.14
C PHE A 174 -4.80 -9.01 -0.63
N GLN A 175 -5.14 -9.12 -1.93
CA GLN A 175 -4.80 -10.27 -2.81
C GLN A 175 -4.96 -11.66 -2.15
N ASP A 176 -6.11 -11.89 -1.52
CA ASP A 176 -6.48 -13.09 -0.77
C ASP A 176 -5.61 -13.40 0.46
N SER A 177 -4.86 -12.43 0.97
CA SER A 177 -4.05 -12.58 2.18
C SER A 177 -4.89 -12.81 3.43
N TYR A 178 -4.27 -13.49 4.39
CA TYR A 178 -4.81 -13.77 5.71
C TYR A 178 -4.08 -12.91 6.75
N ILE A 179 -4.79 -11.94 7.31
CA ILE A 179 -4.26 -10.99 8.27
C ILE A 179 -4.73 -11.37 9.67
N VAL A 180 -3.79 -11.65 10.57
CA VAL A 180 -4.04 -11.84 11.99
C VAL A 180 -3.86 -10.50 12.69
N ILE A 181 -4.96 -9.91 13.12
CA ILE A 181 -4.99 -8.61 13.81
C ILE A 181 -4.73 -8.84 15.30
N ASN A 182 -3.66 -8.24 15.83
CA ASN A 182 -3.29 -8.26 17.24
C ASN A 182 -3.08 -6.85 17.83
N THR A 183 -3.68 -5.82 17.23
CA THR A 183 -3.61 -4.46 17.77
C THR A 183 -4.26 -4.43 19.16
N SER A 184 -3.54 -3.94 20.18
CA SER A 184 -4.04 -3.93 21.57
C SER A 184 -4.78 -2.63 21.86
N GLY A 185 -6.11 -2.69 22.00
CA GLY A 185 -6.93 -1.54 22.38
C GLY A 185 -7.10 -0.45 21.31
N THR A 186 -6.47 -0.62 20.15
CA THR A 186 -6.57 0.28 18.99
C THR A 186 -7.27 -0.42 17.82
N PRO A 187 -7.85 0.32 16.86
CA PRO A 187 -8.39 -0.28 15.65
C PRO A 187 -7.27 -0.87 14.79
N ALA A 188 -7.61 -1.82 13.91
CA ALA A 188 -6.66 -2.32 12.92
C ALA A 188 -6.40 -1.27 11.83
N PHE A 189 -7.46 -0.60 11.38
CA PHE A 189 -7.43 0.49 10.41
C PHE A 189 -8.12 1.72 11.00
N ASP A 190 -7.37 2.79 11.21
CA ASP A 190 -7.90 4.10 11.58
C ASP A 190 -8.12 4.94 10.32
N CYS A 191 -9.40 5.09 9.98
CA CYS A 191 -9.87 5.80 8.80
C CYS A 191 -10.54 7.14 9.15
N ILE A 192 -10.34 7.69 10.36
CA ILE A 192 -10.96 8.96 10.74
C ILE A 192 -10.58 10.09 9.77
N GLY A 193 -11.59 10.82 9.31
CA GLY A 193 -11.40 11.96 8.42
C GLY A 193 -10.93 11.60 7.02
N SER A 194 -10.98 10.32 6.67
CA SER A 194 -10.65 9.81 5.34
C SER A 194 -11.89 9.70 4.48
N SER A 195 -11.70 9.69 3.17
CA SER A 195 -12.79 9.53 2.21
C SER A 195 -12.34 8.73 0.99
N PHE A 196 -13.29 8.05 0.35
CA PHE A 196 -13.10 7.30 -0.90
C PHE A 196 -12.06 6.18 -0.81
N ILE A 197 -12.11 5.40 0.28
CA ILE A 197 -11.20 4.25 0.48
C ILE A 197 -11.91 2.95 0.10
N THR A 198 -11.26 2.16 -0.74
CA THR A 198 -11.67 0.80 -1.11
C THR A 198 -10.74 -0.21 -0.44
N PHE A 199 -11.32 -1.16 0.28
CA PHE A 199 -10.64 -2.34 0.79
C PHE A 199 -11.12 -3.56 0.01
N ARG A 200 -10.22 -4.43 -0.46
CA ARG A 200 -10.65 -5.64 -1.16
C ARG A 200 -9.77 -6.88 -1.02
N GLY A 201 -10.37 -8.04 -1.25
CA GLY A 201 -9.70 -9.33 -1.47
C GLY A 201 -8.89 -9.81 -0.28
N GLY A 202 -9.49 -9.93 0.92
CA GLY A 202 -8.74 -10.20 2.14
C GLY A 202 -9.52 -10.90 3.24
N LYS A 203 -8.79 -11.60 4.11
CA LYS A 203 -9.31 -12.31 5.28
C LYS A 203 -8.69 -11.72 6.54
N LEU A 204 -9.50 -11.08 7.37
CA LEU A 204 -9.06 -10.33 8.54
C LEU A 204 -9.58 -11.01 9.81
N ARG A 205 -8.68 -11.50 10.66
CA ARG A 205 -9.04 -12.19 11.90
C ARG A 205 -8.45 -11.47 13.10
N ALA A 206 -9.28 -11.00 14.02
CA ALA A 206 -8.80 -10.61 15.35
C ALA A 206 -8.35 -11.84 16.14
N SER A 207 -7.16 -11.78 16.70
CA SER A 207 -6.66 -12.83 17.59
C SER A 207 -7.26 -12.68 19.00
N GLY A 208 -7.18 -13.76 19.78
CA GLY A 208 -7.55 -13.73 21.19
C GLY A 208 -6.44 -13.22 22.12
N ALA A 209 -5.20 -13.04 21.63
CA ALA A 209 -4.05 -12.68 22.48
C ALA A 209 -4.05 -11.20 22.86
N ASN A 210 -4.36 -10.33 21.89
CA ASN A 210 -4.60 -8.91 22.08
C ASN A 210 -5.95 -8.60 21.43
N THR A 211 -6.85 -7.94 22.16
CA THR A 211 -8.18 -7.62 21.62
C THR A 211 -8.17 -6.25 20.92
N PRO A 212 -8.32 -6.18 19.58
CA PRO A 212 -8.46 -4.92 18.87
C PRO A 212 -9.74 -4.21 19.29
N SER A 213 -9.73 -2.88 19.22
CA SER A 213 -10.97 -2.14 19.48
C SER A 213 -12.01 -2.40 18.39
N SER A 214 -11.59 -2.35 17.13
CA SER A 214 -12.37 -2.69 15.94
C SER A 214 -11.42 -3.12 14.83
N CYS A 215 -11.96 -3.65 13.73
CA CYS A 215 -11.21 -3.83 12.50
C CYS A 215 -11.09 -2.48 11.79
N PHE A 216 -12.22 -1.83 11.51
CA PHE A 216 -12.27 -0.52 10.84
C PHE A 216 -12.86 0.53 11.78
N PHE A 217 -12.14 1.64 11.97
CA PHE A 217 -12.63 2.81 12.70
C PHE A 217 -12.76 3.98 11.74
N MET A 218 -14.00 4.35 11.47
CA MET A 218 -14.36 5.30 10.43
C MET A 218 -15.05 6.49 11.09
N GLY A 219 -14.86 7.68 10.54
CA GLY A 219 -15.49 8.88 11.09
C GLY A 219 -15.31 10.08 10.18
N PRO A 220 -16.20 11.07 10.28
CA PRO A 220 -16.10 12.28 9.49
C PRO A 220 -14.85 13.07 9.84
N ASN A 221 -14.36 13.80 8.84
CA ASN A 221 -13.41 14.85 9.09
C ASN A 221 -14.21 16.01 9.69
N VAL A 222 -13.96 16.36 10.95
CA VAL A 222 -14.68 17.45 11.65
C VAL A 222 -14.61 18.80 10.91
N THR A 223 -13.68 18.94 9.96
CA THR A 223 -13.50 20.15 9.15
C THR A 223 -14.16 20.10 7.77
N LYS A 224 -14.70 18.95 7.33
CA LYS A 224 -15.26 18.80 5.97
C LYS A 224 -16.67 18.21 6.00
N THR A 225 -17.59 18.92 5.35
CA THR A 225 -18.99 18.51 5.14
C THR A 225 -19.18 17.51 3.99
N ASN A 226 -18.10 16.96 3.45
CA ASN A 226 -18.13 16.25 2.17
C ASN A 226 -18.42 14.76 2.35
N SER A 227 -18.93 14.15 1.28
CA SER A 227 -19.26 12.73 1.17
C SER A 227 -18.11 11.82 1.60
N ILE A 228 -18.42 10.88 2.49
CA ILE A 228 -17.50 9.84 2.94
C ILE A 228 -17.94 8.55 2.29
N SER A 229 -17.13 8.01 1.37
CA SER A 229 -17.38 6.71 0.76
C SER A 229 -16.31 5.71 1.19
N PHE A 230 -16.75 4.55 1.66
CA PHE A 230 -15.90 3.41 1.90
C PHE A 230 -16.49 2.20 1.19
N THR A 231 -15.67 1.50 0.42
CA THR A 231 -16.09 0.32 -0.34
C THR A 231 -15.35 -0.90 0.18
N PHE A 232 -16.08 -1.99 0.40
CA PHE A 232 -15.52 -3.27 0.79
C PHE A 232 -15.93 -4.31 -0.27
N SER A 233 -14.95 -4.99 -0.89
CA SER A 233 -15.19 -6.06 -1.86
C SER A 233 -14.42 -7.30 -1.46
N ASP A 234 -15.08 -8.45 -1.33
CA ASP A 234 -14.37 -9.72 -1.03
C ASP A 234 -13.51 -9.66 0.25
N ILE A 235 -14.00 -8.94 1.27
CA ILE A 235 -13.41 -8.86 2.60
C ILE A 235 -14.18 -9.78 3.55
N LYS A 236 -13.47 -10.63 4.29
CA LYS A 236 -14.02 -11.44 5.38
C LYS A 236 -13.42 -10.99 6.70
N ILE A 237 -14.26 -10.74 7.72
CA ILE A 237 -13.82 -10.30 9.05
C ILE A 237 -14.38 -11.25 10.10
N TRP A 238 -13.56 -11.70 11.05
CA TRP A 238 -14.02 -12.49 12.19
C TRP A 238 -13.06 -12.40 13.39
N GLY A 239 -13.44 -13.00 14.53
CA GLY A 239 -12.67 -12.97 15.77
C GLY A 239 -13.27 -12.04 16.83
N THR A 240 -12.51 -11.79 17.90
CA THR A 240 -12.98 -11.03 19.06
C THR A 240 -12.49 -9.59 19.00
N PHE A 241 -13.41 -8.63 19.07
CA PHE A 241 -13.14 -7.20 19.15
C PHE A 241 -13.75 -6.65 20.44
N SER A 242 -13.16 -5.61 21.04
CA SER A 242 -13.72 -4.99 22.26
C SER A 242 -14.89 -4.04 21.97
N LYS A 243 -15.14 -3.75 20.69
CA LYS A 243 -16.31 -3.03 20.16
C LYS A 243 -16.76 -3.71 18.86
N ALA A 244 -17.69 -3.11 18.12
CA ALA A 244 -18.08 -3.61 16.80
C ALA A 244 -16.86 -3.70 15.85
N ALA A 245 -16.83 -4.73 14.99
CA ALA A 245 -15.72 -4.92 14.06
C ALA A 245 -15.59 -3.74 13.06
N ILE A 246 -16.70 -3.07 12.74
CA ILE A 246 -16.73 -1.84 11.94
C ILE A 246 -17.44 -0.78 12.79
N ILE A 247 -16.83 0.38 12.96
CA ILE A 247 -17.38 1.49 13.76
C ILE A 247 -17.36 2.76 12.94
N GLY A 248 -18.49 3.46 12.91
CA GLY A 248 -18.61 4.86 12.47
C GLY A 248 -18.79 5.78 13.68
N VAL A 249 -17.89 6.75 13.92
CA VAL A 249 -18.09 7.82 14.90
C VAL A 249 -18.71 9.04 14.24
N GLY A 250 -19.54 9.82 14.95
CA GLY A 250 -20.19 11.02 14.41
C GLY A 250 -21.23 10.77 13.32
N LEU A 251 -21.49 9.51 13.01
CA LEU A 251 -22.59 9.02 12.19
C LEU A 251 -23.61 8.37 13.14
N ALA A 252 -24.89 8.37 12.80
CA ALA A 252 -25.86 7.56 13.54
C ALA A 252 -25.31 6.12 13.63
N PRO A 253 -25.33 5.47 14.80
CA PRO A 253 -24.59 4.24 15.02
C PRO A 253 -25.04 3.17 14.02
N LEU A 254 -24.13 2.82 13.11
CA LEU A 254 -24.30 1.66 12.24
C LEU A 254 -24.03 0.42 13.10
N PHE A 255 -25.08 -0.13 13.69
CA PHE A 255 -25.01 -1.37 14.45
C PHE A 255 -24.91 -2.56 13.50
N ILE A 256 -23.85 -3.35 13.65
CA ILE A 256 -23.77 -4.70 13.11
C ILE A 256 -23.96 -5.64 14.30
N LEU A 257 -25.18 -6.16 14.46
CA LEU A 257 -25.53 -7.22 15.42
C LEU A 257 -26.28 -8.32 14.67
N GLY A 258 -25.60 -9.39 14.31
CA GLY A 258 -26.24 -10.56 13.69
C GLY A 258 -27.00 -10.25 12.39
N ASP A 259 -27.82 -11.20 11.96
CA ASP A 259 -28.41 -11.32 10.61
C ASP A 259 -29.52 -10.29 10.28
N THR A 260 -29.48 -9.06 10.80
CA THR A 260 -30.48 -8.04 10.44
C THR A 260 -29.89 -6.62 10.43
N TRP A 261 -30.28 -5.82 9.42
CA TRP A 261 -29.75 -4.48 9.11
C TRP A 261 -30.77 -3.37 9.41
N VAL A 262 -30.31 -2.21 9.89
CA VAL A 262 -31.09 -0.96 9.96
C VAL A 262 -30.30 0.17 9.27
N TYR A 263 -30.97 0.93 8.40
CA TYR A 263 -30.40 1.98 7.54
C TYR A 263 -30.70 3.39 8.08
N ASN A 264 -29.81 4.37 7.83
CA ASN A 264 -30.12 5.81 7.84
C ASN A 264 -29.39 6.51 6.66
N ALA A 265 -30.03 7.52 6.08
CA ALA A 265 -29.68 8.18 4.84
C ALA A 265 -28.33 8.93 4.92
N GLY A 266 -27.38 8.57 4.06
CA GLY A 266 -26.14 9.33 3.83
C GLY A 266 -24.87 8.49 3.67
N LEU A 267 -24.87 7.22 4.10
CA LEU A 267 -23.75 6.29 3.90
C LEU A 267 -24.19 5.14 2.99
N THR A 268 -23.66 5.09 1.77
CA THR A 268 -23.84 3.92 0.90
C THR A 268 -22.74 2.92 1.20
N LEU A 269 -23.03 1.93 2.07
CA LEU A 269 -22.20 0.73 2.15
C LEU A 269 -22.53 -0.15 0.94
N SER A 270 -21.75 -0.04 -0.13
CA SER A 270 -21.90 -0.91 -1.31
C SER A 270 -21.06 -2.18 -1.12
N LEU A 271 -21.73 -3.30 -0.85
CA LEU A 271 -21.13 -4.63 -0.81
C LEU A 271 -21.41 -5.31 -2.16
N THR A 272 -20.39 -5.49 -2.98
CA THR A 272 -20.51 -6.10 -4.33
C THR A 272 -20.06 -7.57 -4.30
N ARG A 273 -20.86 -8.50 -4.85
CA ARG A 273 -20.60 -9.96 -4.85
C ARG A 273 -19.94 -10.42 -6.17
N ARG A 274 -18.91 -11.27 -6.11
CA ARG A 274 -18.43 -12.07 -7.26
C ARG A 274 -18.20 -13.55 -6.87
N ASN A 275 -18.97 -14.44 -7.50
CA ASN A 275 -18.79 -15.91 -7.54
C ASN A 275 -18.99 -16.70 -6.23
N SER A 276 -19.27 -17.98 -6.40
CA SER A 276 -20.38 -18.66 -5.72
C SER A 276 -20.00 -19.59 -4.56
N GLN A 277 -19.26 -19.12 -3.53
CA GLN A 277 -19.29 -19.73 -2.17
C GLN A 277 -18.85 -18.77 -1.03
N SER A 278 -19.81 -18.36 -0.20
CA SER A 278 -19.83 -18.01 1.26
C SER A 278 -20.90 -16.93 1.52
N GLU A 279 -21.80 -17.19 2.48
CA GLU A 279 -22.88 -16.32 3.03
C GLU A 279 -22.37 -14.91 3.40
N VAL A 280 -23.15 -13.80 3.39
CA VAL A 280 -24.60 -13.51 3.43
C VAL A 280 -25.00 -12.54 2.28
N SER A 281 -26.25 -12.61 1.79
CA SER A 281 -26.85 -11.75 0.73
C SER A 281 -27.90 -10.77 1.30
N VAL A 282 -28.23 -9.68 0.57
CA VAL A 282 -29.23 -8.64 0.92
C VAL A 282 -30.29 -8.49 -0.19
N TYR A 283 -31.58 -8.30 0.16
CA TYR A 283 -32.61 -7.60 -0.62
C TYR A 283 -33.70 -7.04 0.31
N ASP A 284 -34.25 -5.85 -0.02
CA ASP A 284 -35.67 -5.78 -0.40
C ASP A 284 -35.95 -4.65 -1.40
N THR A 285 -36.82 -4.96 -2.36
CA THR A 285 -37.42 -4.09 -3.36
C THR A 285 -38.85 -3.82 -2.91
N ILE A 286 -39.22 -2.59 -2.55
CA ILE A 286 -40.65 -2.23 -2.48
C ILE A 286 -40.88 -0.91 -3.23
N HIS A 287 -41.57 -1.05 -4.36
CA HIS A 287 -42.31 0.01 -5.04
C HIS A 287 -43.36 0.62 -4.11
N PRO A 288 -43.54 1.95 -4.07
CA PRO A 288 -44.76 2.51 -3.52
C PRO A 288 -45.90 2.28 -4.53
N THR A 289 -46.79 1.33 -4.26
CA THR A 289 -48.19 1.51 -4.63
C THR A 289 -48.83 2.39 -3.56
N LEU A 290 -49.09 3.65 -3.92
CA LEU A 290 -49.95 4.56 -3.16
C LEU A 290 -51.40 4.05 -3.18
N PRO A 291 -52.23 4.40 -2.17
CA PRO A 291 -53.68 4.20 -2.21
C PRO A 291 -54.36 4.99 -3.34
#